data_AF-A0A2D4N850-F1
#
_entry.id   AF-A0A2D4N850-F1
#
_cell.length_a   1.000
_cell.length_b   1.000
_cell.length_c   1.000
_cell.angle_alpha   90.00
_cell.angle_beta   90.00
_cell.angle_gamma   90.00
#
_symmetry.space_group_name_H-M   'P 1'
#
loop_
_entity.id
_entity.type
_entity.pdbx_description
1 polymer ?
#
loop_
_entity_poly.entity_id
_entity_poly.type
_entity_poly.pdbx_seq_one_letter_code
_entity_poly.pdbx_strand_id
1 'polypeptide(L)'
;VKSQQWDDVPPISGVQQEVAREAKAFLSLGKMAEVQISKRRPGSEKSWLWFATVKSLIGKGVMLAVNQGKVQTNVLNIANEDCIKVAAVLNSAYYLENLHFTVVNGRTRRFADVEMQYGALALHVRYGMTLDEEKARILEQARQRALSNAWAREQQRVRDGEEGARLWTEGEKRQLLSAGKVQGYDGYYVLSVEQYPELADSANNIQFLRQSEIGKR
;
A
#
# COMPACT_ATOMS: atom_id res chain seq x y z
N VAL A 1 23.69 -2.13 5.53
CA VAL A 1 23.86 -3.39 4.77
C VAL A 1 23.40 -3.24 3.31
N LYS A 2 22.16 -2.80 3.00
CA LYS A 2 21.77 -2.49 1.60
C LYS A 2 22.64 -1.42 0.93
N SER A 3 23.10 -0.42 1.67
CA SER A 3 23.99 0.63 1.16
C SER A 3 25.38 0.14 0.74
N GLN A 4 25.83 -1.03 1.21
CA GLN A 4 27.14 -1.62 0.86
C GLN A 4 27.06 -2.59 -0.33
N GLN A 5 25.85 -2.96 -0.79
CA GLN A 5 25.63 -3.92 -1.87
C GLN A 5 25.34 -3.28 -3.23
N TRP A 6 25.40 -1.95 -3.35
CA TRP A 6 25.08 -1.25 -4.60
C TRP A 6 26.06 -1.59 -5.74
N ASP A 7 27.30 -1.95 -5.41
CA ASP A 7 28.30 -2.36 -6.40
C ASP A 7 28.02 -3.76 -6.98
N ASP A 8 27.25 -4.59 -6.27
CA ASP A 8 26.81 -5.92 -6.70
C ASP A 8 25.38 -5.84 -7.28
N VAL A 9 25.25 -5.19 -8.44
CA VAL A 9 23.97 -5.13 -9.16
C VAL A 9 23.49 -6.56 -9.46
N PRO A 10 22.27 -6.95 -9.06
CA PRO A 10 21.74 -8.26 -9.41
C PRO A 10 21.73 -8.40 -10.95
N PRO A 11 22.17 -9.54 -11.52
CA PRO A 11 22.27 -9.68 -12.96
C PRO A 11 20.87 -9.58 -13.60
N ILE A 12 20.64 -8.52 -14.36
CA ILE A 12 19.38 -8.25 -15.08
C ILE A 12 19.42 -8.93 -16.47
N SER A 13 20.62 -9.09 -17.03
CA SER A 13 20.88 -9.77 -18.31
C SER A 13 21.50 -11.15 -18.12
N GLY A 14 21.23 -12.06 -19.06
CA GLY A 14 21.88 -13.38 -19.11
C GLY A 14 23.40 -13.30 -19.18
N VAL A 15 23.96 -12.25 -19.80
CA VAL A 15 25.42 -12.03 -19.85
C VAL A 15 25.97 -11.70 -18.46
N GLN A 16 25.26 -10.87 -17.68
CA GLN A 16 25.66 -10.54 -16.31
C GLN A 16 25.56 -11.79 -15.41
N GLN A 17 24.55 -12.63 -15.65
CA GLN A 17 24.38 -13.89 -14.93
C GLN A 17 25.52 -14.86 -15.23
N GLU A 18 26.00 -14.88 -16.47
CA GLU A 18 27.12 -15.71 -16.91
C GLU A 18 28.45 -15.21 -16.30
N VAL A 19 28.73 -13.92 -16.37
CA VAL A 19 29.91 -13.31 -15.73
C VAL A 19 29.90 -13.56 -14.21
N ALA A 20 28.74 -13.42 -13.56
CA ALA A 20 28.60 -13.72 -12.14
C ALA A 20 28.83 -15.22 -11.84
N ARG A 21 28.40 -16.12 -12.74
CA ARG A 21 28.63 -17.57 -12.64
C ARG A 21 30.12 -17.90 -12.74
N GLU A 22 30.81 -17.34 -13.72
CA GLU A 22 32.24 -17.54 -13.92
C GLU A 22 33.07 -16.95 -12.78
N ALA A 23 32.76 -15.73 -12.34
CA ALA A 23 33.41 -15.11 -11.19
C ALA A 23 33.21 -15.94 -9.91
N LYS A 24 32.00 -16.46 -9.68
CA LYS A 24 31.71 -17.35 -8.55
C LYS A 24 32.47 -18.68 -8.64
N ALA A 25 32.60 -19.26 -9.83
CA ALA A 25 33.37 -20.47 -10.07
C ALA A 25 34.87 -20.23 -9.84
N PHE A 26 35.40 -19.09 -10.30
CA PHE A 26 36.79 -18.70 -10.13
C PHE A 26 37.15 -18.48 -8.65
N LEU A 27 36.28 -17.82 -7.88
CA LEU A 27 36.46 -17.60 -6.44
C LEU A 27 36.24 -18.88 -5.61
N SER A 28 35.65 -19.93 -6.18
CA SER A 28 35.45 -21.21 -5.49
C SER A 28 36.74 -22.05 -5.45
N LEU A 29 37.74 -21.57 -4.71
CA LEU A 29 38.99 -22.30 -4.51
C LEU A 29 38.77 -23.53 -3.60
N GLY A 30 38.95 -24.74 -4.15
CA GLY A 30 39.34 -25.95 -3.40
C GLY A 30 38.37 -26.54 -2.37
N LYS A 31 37.17 -26.00 -2.16
CA LYS A 31 36.16 -26.63 -1.30
C LYS A 31 35.18 -27.44 -2.13
N MET A 32 35.32 -28.77 -2.12
CA MET A 32 34.18 -29.63 -2.45
C MET A 32 33.01 -29.21 -1.56
N ALA A 33 31.88 -28.88 -2.18
CA ALA A 33 30.67 -28.56 -1.44
C ALA A 33 30.26 -29.80 -0.65
N GLU A 34 30.46 -29.77 0.67
CA GLU A 34 29.93 -30.80 1.55
C GLU A 34 28.41 -30.81 1.36
N VAL A 35 27.89 -31.86 0.72
CA VAL A 35 26.45 -32.02 0.52
C VAL A 35 25.88 -32.41 1.88
N GLN A 36 25.55 -31.40 2.68
CA GLN A 36 24.78 -31.55 3.91
C GLN A 36 23.39 -32.08 3.54
N ILE A 37 23.23 -33.41 3.58
CA ILE A 37 21.97 -34.10 3.36
C ILE A 37 21.12 -33.98 4.64
N SER A 38 19.87 -33.54 4.45
CA SER A 38 18.71 -33.64 5.35
C SER A 38 18.44 -32.51 6.37
N LYS A 39 18.14 -31.33 5.84
CA LYS A 39 16.77 -30.81 6.03
C LYS A 39 16.08 -30.93 4.69
N ARG A 40 14.88 -31.52 4.64
CA ARG A 40 14.03 -31.48 3.45
C ARG A 40 13.93 -30.01 3.05
N ARG A 41 14.62 -29.62 1.97
CA ARG A 41 14.41 -28.31 1.37
C ARG A 41 12.94 -28.28 0.96
N PRO A 42 12.12 -27.32 1.43
CA PRO A 42 10.80 -27.12 0.87
C PRO A 42 11.02 -26.88 -0.62
N GLY A 43 10.51 -27.79 -1.46
CA GLY A 43 10.66 -27.67 -2.90
C GLY A 43 10.06 -26.33 -3.35
N SER A 44 10.85 -25.52 -4.05
CA SER A 44 10.41 -24.29 -4.72
C SER A 44 9.82 -23.17 -3.85
N GLU A 45 10.26 -23.00 -2.59
CA GLU A 45 9.87 -21.81 -1.83
C GLU A 45 10.40 -20.54 -2.52
N LYS A 46 9.47 -19.73 -3.04
CA LYS A 46 9.76 -18.38 -3.51
C LYS A 46 10.28 -17.57 -2.31
N SER A 47 11.46 -16.97 -2.47
CA SER A 47 12.23 -16.35 -1.38
C SER A 47 11.53 -15.24 -0.58
N TRP A 48 10.41 -14.72 -1.07
CA TRP A 48 9.62 -13.64 -0.46
C TRP A 48 8.29 -14.10 0.15
N LEU A 49 7.94 -15.38 0.07
CA LEU A 49 6.73 -15.92 0.70
C LEU A 49 7.08 -16.46 2.09
N TRP A 50 7.02 -15.59 3.10
CA TRP A 50 7.28 -15.96 4.49
C TRP A 50 6.11 -16.70 5.16
N PHE A 51 4.93 -16.70 4.54
CA PHE A 51 3.70 -17.31 5.07
C PHE A 51 2.97 -18.12 4.00
N ALA A 52 2.10 -19.04 4.44
CA ALA A 52 1.25 -19.82 3.55
C ALA A 52 0.38 -18.90 2.67
N THR A 53 0.24 -19.24 1.39
CA THR A 53 -0.55 -18.43 0.45
C THR A 53 -2.04 -18.60 0.71
N VAL A 54 -2.76 -17.50 0.90
CA VAL A 54 -4.22 -17.47 0.83
C VAL A 54 -4.69 -17.71 -0.62
N LYS A 55 -5.91 -18.21 -0.84
CA LYS A 55 -6.42 -18.33 -2.22
C LYS A 55 -6.44 -16.93 -2.84
N SER A 56 -5.86 -16.79 -4.03
CA SER A 56 -5.83 -15.51 -4.73
C SER A 56 -7.20 -15.20 -5.33
N LEU A 57 -7.60 -13.92 -5.31
CA LEU A 57 -8.79 -13.44 -6.03
C LEU A 57 -8.64 -13.68 -7.54
N ILE A 58 -7.40 -13.59 -8.04
CA ILE A 58 -7.02 -13.98 -9.40
C ILE A 58 -6.68 -15.46 -9.35
N GLY A 59 -7.65 -16.29 -9.73
CA GLY A 59 -7.52 -17.74 -9.68
C GLY A 59 -6.52 -18.32 -10.67
N LYS A 60 -6.22 -19.61 -10.50
CA LYS A 60 -5.39 -20.37 -11.46
C LYS A 60 -6.02 -20.29 -12.86
N GLY A 61 -5.19 -20.02 -13.87
CA GLY A 61 -5.65 -19.89 -15.25
C GLY A 61 -6.13 -18.49 -15.65
N VAL A 62 -6.12 -17.51 -14.75
CA VAL A 62 -6.37 -16.11 -15.10
C VAL A 62 -5.04 -15.36 -15.15
N MET A 63 -4.77 -14.71 -16.28
CA MET A 63 -3.68 -13.75 -16.45
C MET A 63 -4.22 -12.35 -16.19
N LEU A 64 -3.48 -11.57 -15.41
CA LEU A 64 -3.77 -10.17 -15.14
C LEU A 64 -2.50 -9.35 -15.39
N ALA A 65 -2.62 -8.33 -16.21
CA ALA A 65 -1.58 -7.37 -16.50
C ALA A 65 -2.12 -5.95 -16.29
N VAL A 66 -1.29 -5.07 -15.72
CA VAL A 66 -1.59 -3.65 -15.63
C VAL A 66 -0.54 -2.93 -16.45
N ASN A 67 -0.97 -2.21 -17.49
CA ASN A 67 -0.09 -1.45 -18.37
C ASN A 67 -0.59 -0.01 -18.42
N GLN A 68 0.22 0.95 -17.94
CA GLN A 68 -0.12 2.37 -17.87
C GLN A 68 -1.49 2.60 -17.18
N GLY A 69 -1.68 1.99 -16.02
CA GLY A 69 -2.97 2.02 -15.33
C GLY A 69 -4.13 1.28 -15.99
N LYS A 70 -4.01 0.68 -17.19
CA LYS A 70 -5.09 -0.13 -17.78
C LYS A 70 -4.92 -1.60 -17.43
N VAL A 71 -5.97 -2.21 -16.88
CA VAL A 71 -6.01 -3.64 -16.54
C VAL A 71 -6.42 -4.43 -17.78
N GLN A 72 -5.60 -5.41 -18.16
CA GLN A 72 -5.91 -6.41 -19.16
C GLN A 72 -5.95 -7.78 -18.50
N THR A 73 -7.01 -8.53 -18.78
CA THR A 73 -7.17 -9.89 -18.28
C THR A 73 -7.30 -10.86 -19.44
N ASN A 74 -6.76 -12.06 -19.27
CA ASN A 74 -6.94 -13.16 -20.21
C ASN A 74 -7.18 -14.45 -19.43
N VAL A 75 -8.01 -15.33 -19.96
CA VAL A 75 -8.50 -16.52 -19.28
C VAL A 75 -8.08 -17.75 -20.06
N LEU A 76 -7.44 -18.69 -19.38
CA LEU A 76 -7.07 -20.00 -19.91
C LEU A 76 -8.17 -21.03 -19.60
N ASN A 77 -8.25 -22.10 -20.38
CA ASN A 77 -9.27 -23.15 -20.28
C ASN A 77 -9.29 -23.91 -18.93
N ILE A 78 -8.28 -23.72 -18.08
CA ILE A 78 -8.22 -24.30 -16.72
C ILE A 78 -8.88 -23.42 -15.66
N ALA A 79 -9.32 -22.20 -16.01
CA ALA A 79 -9.88 -21.25 -15.07
C ALA A 79 -11.29 -21.67 -14.61
N ASN A 80 -11.58 -21.46 -13.32
CA ASN A 80 -12.91 -21.69 -12.75
C ASN A 80 -13.91 -20.60 -13.20
N GLU A 81 -15.20 -20.93 -13.30
CA GLU A 81 -16.25 -20.01 -13.74
C GLU A 81 -16.27 -18.70 -12.93
N ASP A 82 -16.07 -18.76 -11.61
CA ASP A 82 -16.03 -17.56 -10.77
C ASP A 82 -14.82 -16.69 -11.08
N CYS A 83 -13.68 -17.30 -11.42
CA CYS A 83 -12.48 -16.58 -11.84
C CYS A 83 -12.67 -15.96 -13.23
N ILE A 84 -13.44 -16.60 -14.12
CA ILE A 84 -13.83 -16.05 -15.41
C ILE A 84 -14.68 -14.79 -15.22
N LYS A 85 -15.66 -14.83 -14.30
CA LYS A 85 -16.50 -13.67 -13.97
C LYS A 85 -15.68 -12.51 -13.40
N VAL A 86 -14.79 -12.79 -12.43
CA VAL A 86 -13.89 -11.79 -11.86
C VAL A 86 -12.96 -11.19 -12.92
N ALA A 87 -12.39 -12.02 -13.80
CA ALA A 87 -11.53 -11.55 -14.89
C ALA A 87 -12.29 -10.64 -15.86
N ALA A 88 -13.53 -10.97 -16.20
CA ALA A 88 -14.38 -10.17 -17.07
C ALA A 88 -14.72 -8.80 -16.46
N VAL A 89 -15.03 -8.74 -15.16
CA VAL A 89 -15.27 -7.49 -14.42
C VAL A 89 -14.04 -6.59 -14.41
N LEU A 90 -12.86 -7.19 -14.24
CA LEU A 90 -11.57 -6.49 -14.20
C LEU A 90 -11.07 -6.05 -15.57
N ASN A 91 -11.56 -6.66 -16.65
CA ASN A 91 -11.04 -6.40 -17.98
C ASN A 91 -11.33 -4.95 -18.40
N SER A 92 -10.31 -4.26 -18.89
CA SER A 92 -10.37 -2.84 -19.27
C SER A 92 -10.72 -1.86 -18.13
N ALA A 93 -10.62 -2.30 -16.87
CA ALA A 93 -10.67 -1.38 -15.73
C ALA A 93 -9.42 -0.49 -15.70
N TYR A 94 -9.54 0.71 -15.12
CA TYR A 94 -8.41 1.58 -14.86
C TYR A 94 -7.96 1.41 -13.39
N TYR A 95 -6.71 1.01 -13.20
CA TYR A 95 -6.02 0.92 -11.93
C TYR A 95 -5.45 2.28 -11.53
N LEU A 96 -5.74 2.70 -10.31
CA LEU A 96 -5.18 3.91 -9.73
C LEU A 96 -3.81 3.61 -9.11
N GLU A 97 -2.76 3.93 -9.87
CA GLU A 97 -1.38 3.77 -9.42
C GLU A 97 -1.11 4.58 -8.13
N ASN A 98 -0.36 3.98 -7.21
CA ASN A 98 0.05 4.56 -5.92
C ASN A 98 -1.08 4.92 -4.93
N LEU A 99 -2.32 4.49 -5.19
CA LEU A 99 -3.48 4.71 -4.31
C LEU A 99 -4.06 3.38 -3.80
N HIS A 100 -3.26 2.66 -3.00
CA HIS A 100 -3.71 1.44 -2.33
C HIS A 100 -3.78 1.70 -0.81
N PHE A 101 -4.99 1.63 -0.24
CA PHE A 101 -5.22 1.89 1.18
C PHE A 101 -6.21 0.86 1.73
N THR A 102 -6.19 0.66 3.05
CA THR A 102 -7.15 -0.22 3.74
C THR A 102 -8.48 0.51 3.89
N VAL A 103 -9.38 0.35 2.91
CA VAL A 103 -10.70 0.99 2.90
C VAL A 103 -11.63 0.32 3.92
N VAL A 104 -12.40 1.12 4.67
CA VAL A 104 -13.56 0.63 5.42
C VAL A 104 -14.81 0.88 4.57
N ASN A 105 -15.65 -0.15 4.47
CA ASN A 105 -16.76 -0.23 3.53
C ASN A 105 -17.73 0.98 3.66
N GLY A 106 -17.87 1.76 2.59
CA GLY A 106 -18.68 2.97 2.54
C GLY A 106 -19.55 3.01 1.28
N ARG A 107 -20.86 2.81 1.44
CA ARG A 107 -21.81 2.80 0.32
C ARG A 107 -21.99 4.20 -0.28
N THR A 108 -21.55 4.40 -1.51
CA THR A 108 -21.90 5.57 -2.33
C THR A 108 -23.15 5.28 -3.17
N ARG A 109 -24.25 5.98 -2.89
CA ARG A 109 -25.61 5.72 -3.42
C ARG A 109 -25.86 6.08 -4.90
N ARG A 110 -24.85 6.47 -5.67
CA ARG A 110 -25.05 7.03 -7.04
C ARG A 110 -24.30 6.31 -8.17
N PHE A 111 -23.40 5.38 -7.84
CA PHE A 111 -22.54 4.71 -8.82
C PHE A 111 -22.60 3.20 -8.61
N ALA A 112 -22.47 2.42 -9.69
CA ALA A 112 -22.37 0.98 -9.57
C ALA A 112 -20.96 0.63 -9.04
N ASP A 113 -20.91 0.06 -7.84
CA ASP A 113 -19.69 -0.36 -7.15
C ASP A 113 -19.71 -1.89 -7.05
N VAL A 114 -18.68 -2.53 -7.61
CA VAL A 114 -18.45 -3.96 -7.51
C VAL A 114 -17.28 -4.16 -6.56
N GLU A 115 -17.59 -4.70 -5.39
CA GLU A 115 -16.63 -5.03 -4.37
C GLU A 115 -16.34 -6.53 -4.38
N MET A 116 -15.06 -6.88 -4.48
CA MET A 116 -14.57 -8.25 -4.47
C MET A 116 -13.61 -8.41 -3.28
N GLN A 117 -14.04 -9.19 -2.28
CA GLN A 117 -13.26 -9.41 -1.06
C GLN A 117 -12.81 -10.87 -0.94
N TYR A 118 -11.56 -11.06 -0.55
CA TYR A 118 -11.05 -12.35 -0.14
C TYR A 118 -10.06 -12.21 1.03
N GLY A 119 -10.48 -12.65 2.22
CA GLY A 119 -9.69 -12.46 3.44
C GLY A 119 -9.47 -10.98 3.73
N ALA A 120 -8.21 -10.56 3.83
CA ALA A 120 -7.82 -9.16 4.04
C ALA A 120 -7.74 -8.34 2.72
N LEU A 121 -7.85 -8.98 1.56
CA LEU A 121 -7.79 -8.31 0.27
C LEU A 121 -9.19 -7.86 -0.13
N ALA A 122 -9.34 -6.58 -0.44
CA ALA A 122 -10.56 -6.00 -0.98
C ALA A 122 -10.22 -5.22 -2.25
N LEU A 123 -10.93 -5.52 -3.34
CA LEU A 123 -10.83 -4.85 -4.62
C LEU A 123 -12.16 -4.18 -4.93
N HIS A 124 -12.14 -2.87 -5.13
CA HIS A 124 -13.31 -2.08 -5.50
C HIS A 124 -13.21 -1.68 -6.97
N VAL A 125 -14.25 -1.97 -7.75
CA VAL A 125 -14.38 -1.58 -9.16
C VAL A 125 -15.63 -0.72 -9.30
N ARG A 126 -15.43 0.55 -9.67
CA ARG A 126 -16.51 1.53 -9.76
C ARG A 126 -16.78 1.92 -11.20
N TYR A 127 -18.06 1.92 -11.56
CA TYR A 127 -18.53 2.27 -12.89
C TYR A 127 -19.24 3.63 -12.89
N GLY A 128 -19.10 4.36 -14.00
CA GLY A 128 -19.83 5.61 -14.23
C GLY A 128 -19.18 6.87 -13.66
N MET A 129 -17.87 6.84 -13.40
CA MET A 129 -17.09 7.99 -12.96
C MET A 129 -15.79 8.12 -13.74
N THR A 130 -15.25 9.33 -13.80
CA THR A 130 -13.93 9.57 -14.40
C THR A 130 -12.80 9.20 -13.43
N LEU A 131 -11.61 8.95 -13.97
CA LEU A 131 -10.41 8.60 -13.19
C LEU A 131 -10.09 9.69 -12.14
N ASP A 132 -10.18 10.96 -12.54
CA ASP A 132 -9.85 12.10 -11.69
C ASP A 132 -10.85 12.30 -10.55
N GLU A 133 -12.15 12.08 -10.83
CA GLU A 133 -13.19 12.13 -9.80
C GLU A 133 -13.00 11.02 -8.75
N GLU A 134 -12.67 9.79 -9.19
CA GLU A 134 -12.42 8.68 -8.26
C GLU A 134 -11.16 8.92 -7.44
N LYS A 135 -10.09 9.42 -8.09
CA LYS A 135 -8.85 9.81 -7.42
C LYS A 135 -9.10 10.87 -6.35
N ALA A 136 -9.82 11.94 -6.68
CA ALA A 136 -10.16 12.99 -5.73
C ALA A 136 -11.00 12.46 -4.55
N ARG A 137 -11.98 11.60 -4.85
CA ARG A 137 -12.83 10.97 -3.82
C ARG A 137 -12.01 10.11 -2.87
N ILE A 138 -11.12 9.28 -3.39
CA ILE A 138 -10.24 8.42 -2.61
C ILE A 138 -9.31 9.26 -1.72
N LEU A 139 -8.70 10.30 -2.28
CA LEU A 139 -7.79 11.19 -1.53
C LEU A 139 -8.53 11.90 -0.40
N GLU A 140 -9.77 12.32 -0.62
CA GLU A 140 -10.60 12.91 0.43
C GLU A 140 -10.96 11.89 1.52
N GLN A 141 -11.32 10.65 1.15
CA GLN A 141 -11.56 9.59 2.13
C GLN A 141 -10.29 9.22 2.92
N ALA A 142 -9.12 9.20 2.27
CA ALA A 142 -7.84 9.02 2.94
C ALA A 142 -7.53 10.19 3.89
N ARG A 143 -7.77 11.43 3.46
CA ARG A 143 -7.62 12.62 4.31
C ARG A 143 -8.48 12.54 5.57
N GLN A 144 -9.76 12.20 5.43
CA GLN A 144 -10.65 12.10 6.58
C GLN A 144 -10.18 11.05 7.59
N ARG A 145 -9.67 9.91 7.10
CA ARG A 145 -9.10 8.85 7.94
C ARG A 145 -7.78 9.27 8.58
N ALA A 146 -6.87 9.86 7.82
CA ALA A 146 -5.62 10.40 8.35
C ALA A 146 -5.87 11.43 9.46
N LEU A 147 -6.81 12.36 9.24
CA LEU A 147 -7.22 13.35 10.25
C LEU A 147 -7.84 12.70 11.48
N SER A 148 -8.77 11.76 11.29
CA SER A 148 -9.41 11.05 12.40
C SER A 148 -8.38 10.29 13.24
N ASN A 149 -7.46 9.59 12.59
CA ASN A 149 -6.40 8.83 13.24
C ASN A 149 -5.36 9.74 13.91
N ALA A 150 -5.02 10.87 13.29
CA ALA A 150 -4.13 11.86 13.88
C ALA A 150 -4.73 12.49 15.14
N TRP A 151 -6.00 12.89 15.10
CA TRP A 151 -6.71 13.41 16.28
C TRP A 151 -6.84 12.36 17.39
N ALA A 152 -7.18 11.12 17.04
CA ALA A 152 -7.28 10.03 18.01
C ALA A 152 -5.93 9.73 18.68
N ARG A 153 -4.85 9.72 17.91
CA ARG A 153 -3.49 9.54 18.44
C ARG A 153 -3.07 10.71 19.33
N GLU A 154 -3.38 11.95 18.94
CA GLU A 154 -3.07 13.13 19.73
C GLU A 154 -3.86 13.15 21.05
N GLN A 155 -5.15 12.80 21.00
CA GLN A 155 -5.98 12.66 22.20
C GLN A 155 -5.41 11.58 23.14
N GLN A 156 -4.94 10.46 22.58
CA GLN A 156 -4.32 9.39 23.36
C GLN A 156 -2.99 9.85 24.00
N ARG A 157 -2.12 10.56 23.27
CA ARG A 157 -0.88 11.14 23.82
C ARG A 157 -1.13 12.09 24.99
N VAL A 158 -2.14 12.96 24.85
CA VAL A 158 -2.52 13.88 25.92
C VAL A 158 -3.10 13.14 27.14
N ARG A 159 -3.78 12.00 26.94
CA ARG A 159 -4.22 11.12 28.05
C ARG A 159 -3.04 10.46 28.75
N ASP A 160 -2.05 10.01 27.99
CA ASP A 160 -0.87 9.31 28.50
C ASP A 160 0.18 10.27 29.09
N GLY A 161 -0.03 11.59 28.96
CA GLY A 161 0.86 12.62 29.48
C GLY A 161 2.13 12.82 28.66
N GLU A 162 2.18 12.27 27.45
CA GLU A 162 3.29 12.44 26.52
C GLU A 162 3.29 13.85 25.90
N GLU A 163 4.47 14.32 25.47
CA GLU A 163 4.54 15.53 24.66
C GLU A 163 3.77 15.30 23.34
N GLY A 164 2.69 16.06 23.17
CA GLY A 164 1.89 16.04 21.94
C GLY A 164 2.72 16.44 20.71
N ALA A 165 2.16 16.26 19.52
CA ALA A 165 2.78 16.76 18.28
C ALA A 165 3.01 18.28 18.31
N ARG A 166 2.33 18.98 19.22
CA ARG A 166 2.52 20.40 19.52
C ARG A 166 2.30 20.68 21.01
N LEU A 167 2.86 21.79 21.49
CA LEU A 167 2.59 22.31 22.83
C LEU A 167 1.14 22.84 22.91
N TRP A 168 0.24 22.01 23.42
CA TRP A 168 -1.14 22.40 23.74
C TRP A 168 -1.21 23.12 25.08
N THR A 169 -1.99 24.20 25.14
CA THR A 169 -2.33 24.84 26.41
C THR A 169 -3.29 23.97 27.23
N GLU A 170 -3.37 24.15 28.54
CA GLU A 170 -4.27 23.36 29.40
C GLU A 170 -5.75 23.46 29.02
N GLY A 171 -6.18 24.61 28.47
CA GLY A 171 -7.53 24.78 27.92
C GLY A 171 -7.77 23.94 26.67
N GLU A 172 -6.80 23.94 25.74
CA GLU A 172 -6.85 23.14 24.51
C GLU A 172 -6.76 21.64 24.80
N LYS A 173 -5.94 21.22 25.78
CA LYS A 173 -5.87 19.82 26.24
C LYS A 173 -7.23 19.33 26.75
N ARG A 174 -7.92 20.12 27.58
CA ARG A 174 -9.27 19.76 28.07
C ARG A 174 -10.25 19.63 26.91
N GLN A 175 -10.20 20.53 25.94
CA GLN A 175 -11.05 20.48 24.76
C GLN A 175 -10.77 19.24 23.89
N LEU A 176 -9.49 18.90 23.70
CA LEU A 176 -9.09 17.69 22.98
C LEU A 176 -9.60 16.42 23.69
N LEU A 177 -9.51 16.37 25.02
CA LEU A 177 -9.99 15.24 25.81
C LEU A 177 -11.51 15.10 25.77
N SER A 178 -12.26 16.22 25.77
CA SER A 178 -13.73 16.22 25.79
C SER A 178 -14.36 16.06 24.41
N ALA A 179 -13.85 16.75 23.39
CA ALA A 179 -14.43 16.82 22.05
C ALA A 179 -13.66 16.01 21.00
N GLY A 180 -12.44 15.53 21.32
CA GLY A 180 -11.57 14.82 20.38
C GLY A 180 -10.92 15.72 19.32
N LYS A 181 -11.17 17.04 19.37
CA LYS A 181 -10.62 18.07 18.47
C LYS A 181 -10.47 19.39 19.20
N VAL A 182 -9.52 20.21 18.77
CA VAL A 182 -9.32 21.58 19.28
C VAL A 182 -9.90 22.58 18.29
N GLN A 183 -10.72 23.52 18.76
CA GLN A 183 -11.39 24.49 17.89
C GLN A 183 -10.37 25.50 17.33
N GLY A 184 -10.47 25.80 16.03
CA GLY A 184 -9.56 26.71 15.33
C GLY A 184 -8.25 26.07 14.85
N TYR A 185 -8.08 24.77 15.09
CA TYR A 185 -6.98 23.96 14.55
C TYR A 185 -7.50 23.02 13.48
N ASP A 186 -6.83 23.03 12.33
CA ASP A 186 -7.07 22.11 11.23
C ASP A 186 -5.81 21.31 10.93
N GLY A 187 -6.01 20.09 10.42
CA GLY A 187 -4.91 19.22 10.01
C GLY A 187 -4.53 19.44 8.54
N TYR A 188 -3.26 19.73 8.32
CA TYR A 188 -2.65 19.92 7.00
C TYR A 188 -1.60 18.85 6.75
N TYR A 189 -1.40 18.52 5.48
CA TYR A 189 -0.34 17.60 5.09
C TYR A 189 1.03 18.28 5.19
N VAL A 190 2.00 17.58 5.77
CA VAL A 190 3.40 18.02 5.80
C VAL A 190 4.05 17.80 4.44
N LEU A 191 3.90 16.59 3.88
CA LEU A 191 4.30 16.23 2.53
C LEU A 191 3.10 16.28 1.59
N SER A 192 3.27 16.90 0.42
CA SER A 192 2.21 17.00 -0.58
C SER A 192 1.75 15.63 -1.04
N VAL A 193 0.44 15.38 -0.92
CA VAL A 193 -0.21 14.14 -1.39
C VAL A 193 -0.25 14.02 -2.91
N GLU A 194 0.03 15.10 -3.64
CA GLU A 194 0.18 15.04 -5.10
C GLU A 194 1.46 14.32 -5.52
N GLN A 195 2.52 14.47 -4.71
CA GLN A 195 3.82 13.83 -4.93
C GLN A 195 3.90 12.46 -4.26
N TYR A 196 3.29 12.33 -3.07
CA TYR A 196 3.33 11.13 -2.24
C TYR A 196 1.91 10.66 -1.86
N PRO A 197 1.12 10.16 -2.82
CA PRO A 197 -0.25 9.70 -2.57
C PRO A 197 -0.34 8.52 -1.58
N GLU A 198 0.72 7.72 -1.47
CA GLU A 198 0.82 6.61 -0.52
C GLU A 198 0.80 7.06 0.95
N LEU A 199 1.11 8.34 1.22
CA LEU A 199 1.08 8.93 2.56
C LEU A 199 -0.25 9.60 2.88
N ALA A 200 -1.24 9.60 1.98
CA ALA A 200 -2.51 10.30 2.16
C ALA A 200 -3.33 9.78 3.37
N ASP A 201 -3.19 8.49 3.71
CA ASP A 201 -3.88 7.86 4.86
C ASP A 201 -3.01 7.87 6.14
N SER A 202 -1.78 8.39 6.06
CA SER A 202 -0.83 8.35 7.17
C SER A 202 -1.09 9.48 8.17
N ALA A 203 -1.47 9.12 9.39
CA ALA A 203 -1.60 10.07 10.51
C ALA A 203 -0.29 10.80 10.84
N ASN A 204 0.87 10.21 10.52
CA ASN A 204 2.18 10.83 10.75
C ASN A 204 2.48 11.97 9.77
N ASN A 205 1.79 12.01 8.62
CA ASN A 205 1.95 13.07 7.63
C ASN A 205 1.03 14.27 7.91
N ILE A 206 0.29 14.28 9.02
CA ILE A 206 -0.64 15.34 9.41
C ILE A 206 0.01 16.24 10.47
N GLN A 207 -0.08 17.55 10.26
CA GLN A 207 0.30 18.58 11.21
C GLN A 207 -0.88 19.50 11.52
N PHE A 208 -1.07 19.81 12.81
CA PHE A 208 -2.11 20.73 13.26
C PHE A 208 -1.63 22.18 13.24
N LEU A 209 -2.31 23.02 12.45
CA LEU A 209 -2.01 24.44 12.29
C LEU A 209 -3.28 25.27 12.54
N ARG A 210 -3.11 26.49 13.05
CA ARG A 210 -4.21 27.47 13.12
C ARG A 210 -4.35 28.21 11.79
N GLN A 211 -5.54 28.76 11.54
CA GLN A 211 -5.81 29.60 10.37
C GLN A 211 -4.83 30.78 10.21
N SER A 212 -4.33 31.34 11.31
CA SER A 212 -3.34 32.42 11.33
C SER A 212 -1.94 32.01 10.86
N GLU A 213 -1.63 30.71 10.81
CA GLU A 213 -0.31 30.18 10.46
C GLU A 213 -0.22 29.72 9.00
N ILE A 214 -1.37 29.62 8.31
CA ILE A 214 -1.49 29.14 6.93
C ILE A 214 -0.82 30.10 5.94
N GLY A 215 -0.84 31.41 6.22
CA GLY A 215 -0.35 32.46 5.31
C GLY A 215 1.12 32.86 5.49
N LYS A 216 1.90 32.16 6.33
CA LYS A 216 3.33 32.47 6.56
C LYS A 216 4.28 31.54 5.79
N ARG A 217 3.79 30.76 4.84
CA ARG A 217 4.57 29.91 3.94
C ARG A 217 4.51 30.42 2.52
#